data_AF-A0A1H8WZQ8-F1
#
_entry.id   AF-A0A1H8WZQ8-F1
#
_cell.length_a   1.000
_cell.length_b   1.000
_cell.length_c   1.000
_cell.angle_alpha   90.00
_cell.angle_beta   90.00
_cell.angle_gamma   90.00
#
_symmetry.space_group_name_H-M   'P 1'
#
loop_
_entity.id
_entity.type
_entity.pdbx_description
1 polymer ?
#
loop_
_entity_poly.entity_id
_entity_poly.type
_entity_poly.pdbx_seq_one_letter_code
_entity_poly.pdbx_strand_id
1 'polypeptide(L)'
;MSTTRSLFDSLTQQASRLFGQDSPLPKAEIESQFKALLQGALSKLDVVSRDEFDAQMAVLARTRARLEALEARLNELENSRSQDVKPPVTPATDVAAAD
;
A
#
# COMPACT_ATOMS: atom_id res chain seq x y z
N MET A 1 -0.79 -14.02 21.05
CA MET A 1 -1.97 -14.90 20.79
C MET A 1 -3.05 -14.86 21.89
N SER A 2 -2.78 -14.34 23.10
CA SER A 2 -3.81 -14.23 24.17
C SER A 2 -4.84 -13.11 23.93
N THR A 3 -4.43 -11.98 23.34
CA THR A 3 -5.29 -10.79 23.15
C THR A 3 -6.49 -11.05 22.22
N THR A 4 -6.31 -11.79 21.13
CA THR A 4 -7.42 -12.08 20.20
C THR A 4 -8.48 -12.98 20.85
N ARG A 5 -8.06 -13.87 21.78
CA ARG A 5 -8.97 -14.74 22.53
C ARG A 5 -9.83 -13.94 23.51
N SER A 6 -9.22 -13.01 24.25
CA SER A 6 -9.95 -12.17 25.22
C SER A 6 -10.89 -11.17 24.55
N LEU A 7 -10.57 -10.68 23.34
CA LEU A 7 -11.48 -9.85 22.54
C LEU A 7 -12.74 -10.63 22.14
N PHE A 8 -12.57 -11.85 21.64
CA PHE A 8 -13.70 -12.70 21.24
C PHE A 8 -14.61 -13.06 22.43
N ASP A 9 -14.01 -13.37 23.58
CA ASP A 9 -14.75 -13.65 24.81
C ASP A 9 -15.53 -12.42 25.29
N SER A 10 -14.92 -11.23 25.25
CA SER A 10 -15.58 -9.98 25.62
C SER A 10 -16.73 -9.61 24.67
N LEU A 11 -16.57 -9.81 23.36
CA LEU A 11 -17.61 -9.60 22.37
C LEU A 11 -18.79 -10.55 22.58
N THR A 12 -18.51 -11.84 22.82
CA THR A 12 -19.52 -12.86 23.11
C THR A 12 -20.30 -12.52 24.37
N GLN A 13 -19.61 -12.04 25.41
CA GLN A 13 -20.24 -11.65 26.67
C GLN A 13 -21.05 -10.36 26.56
N GLN A 14 -20.64 -9.40 25.72
CA GLN A 14 -21.43 -8.19 25.45
C GLN A 14 -22.63 -8.47 24.55
N ALA A 15 -22.48 -9.34 23.54
CA ALA A 15 -23.57 -9.76 22.67
C ALA A 15 -24.65 -10.54 23.43
N SER A 16 -24.26 -11.47 24.32
CA SER A 16 -25.22 -12.24 25.12
C SER A 16 -26.05 -11.37 26.06
N ARG A 17 -25.50 -10.24 26.54
CA ARG A 17 -26.23 -9.24 27.33
C ARG A 17 -27.25 -8.47 26.50
N LEU A 18 -26.92 -8.12 25.25
CA LEU A 18 -27.82 -7.37 24.38
C LEU A 18 -28.99 -8.21 23.85
N PHE A 19 -28.75 -9.49 23.59
CA PHE A 19 -29.75 -10.43 23.05
C PHE A 19 -30.40 -11.34 24.10
N GLY A 20 -30.07 -11.16 25.38
CA GLY A 20 -30.66 -11.92 26.49
C GLY A 20 -32.16 -11.66 26.67
N GLN A 21 -32.85 -12.61 27.31
CA GLN A 21 -34.31 -12.60 27.53
C GLN A 21 -34.83 -11.38 28.31
N ASP A 22 -33.95 -10.71 29.09
CA ASP A 22 -34.27 -9.54 29.91
C ASP A 22 -33.74 -8.21 29.34
N SER A 23 -33.37 -8.17 28.05
CA SER A 23 -32.88 -6.93 27.45
C SER A 23 -33.97 -5.85 27.49
N PRO A 24 -33.78 -4.73 28.20
CA PRO A 24 -34.81 -3.69 28.36
C PRO A 24 -34.96 -2.81 27.11
N LEU A 25 -34.21 -3.10 26.05
CA LEU A 25 -34.05 -2.27 24.87
C LEU A 25 -34.96 -2.72 23.72
N PRO A 26 -35.58 -1.79 22.98
CA PRO A 26 -36.26 -2.09 21.72
C PRO A 26 -35.32 -2.75 20.70
N LYS A 27 -35.87 -3.58 19.79
CA LYS A 27 -35.09 -4.31 18.77
C LYS A 27 -34.17 -3.41 17.93
N ALA A 28 -34.64 -2.23 17.52
CA ALA A 28 -33.85 -1.29 16.72
C ALA A 28 -32.63 -0.75 17.50
N GLU A 29 -32.77 -0.60 18.82
CA GLU A 29 -31.70 -0.10 19.67
C GLU A 29 -30.66 -1.20 19.96
N ILE A 30 -31.12 -2.46 20.09
CA ILE A 30 -30.24 -3.64 20.14
C ILE A 30 -29.39 -3.74 18.87
N GLU A 31 -29.98 -3.56 17.69
CA GLU A 31 -29.27 -3.61 16.40
C GLU A 31 -28.19 -2.52 16.32
N SER A 32 -28.53 -1.28 16.71
CA SER A 32 -27.59 -0.16 16.75
C SER A 32 -26.41 -0.44 17.69
N GLN A 33 -26.71 -0.90 18.91
CA GLN A 33 -25.68 -1.21 19.91
C GLN A 33 -24.79 -2.37 19.47
N PHE A 34 -25.36 -3.40 18.84
CA PHE A 34 -24.59 -4.52 18.31
C PHE A 34 -23.67 -4.10 17.17
N LYS A 35 -24.15 -3.23 16.26
CA LYS A 35 -23.33 -2.66 15.19
C LYS A 35 -22.15 -1.85 15.74
N ALA A 36 -22.37 -1.03 16.75
CA ALA A 36 -21.31 -0.26 17.41
C ALA A 36 -20.28 -1.18 18.09
N LEU A 37 -20.72 -2.26 18.74
CA LEU A 37 -19.81 -3.26 19.33
C LEU A 37 -18.96 -3.96 18.27
N LEU A 38 -19.55 -4.37 17.15
CA LEU A 38 -18.83 -5.00 16.03
C LEU A 38 -17.80 -4.05 15.42
N GLN A 39 -18.19 -2.78 15.19
CA GLN A 39 -17.27 -1.77 14.69
C GLN A 39 -16.10 -1.56 15.65
N GLY A 40 -16.36 -1.40 16.94
CA GLY A 40 -15.31 -1.27 17.96
C GLY A 40 -14.42 -2.52 18.12
N ALA A 41 -14.96 -3.72 17.89
CA ALA A 41 -14.19 -4.95 17.89
C ALA A 41 -13.28 -5.04 16.65
N LEU A 42 -13.80 -4.75 15.45
CA LEU A 42 -13.03 -4.74 14.20
C LEU A 42 -11.91 -3.69 14.24
N SER A 43 -12.16 -2.50 14.79
CA SER A 43 -11.10 -1.48 14.95
C SER A 43 -9.94 -1.93 15.84
N LYS A 44 -10.16 -2.89 16.76
CA LYS A 44 -9.10 -3.46 17.61
C LYS A 44 -8.30 -4.58 16.94
N LEU A 45 -8.74 -5.07 15.78
CA LEU A 45 -8.09 -6.14 15.02
C LEU A 45 -7.09 -5.61 13.97
N ASP A 46 -6.70 -4.34 14.02
CA ASP A 46 -5.83 -3.69 13.04
C ASP A 46 -6.37 -3.81 11.60
N VAL A 47 -7.68 -3.67 11.46
CA VAL A 47 -8.39 -3.79 10.19
C VAL A 47 -8.48 -2.40 9.55
N VAL A 48 -7.94 -2.25 8.33
CA VAL A 48 -8.15 -1.05 7.53
C VAL A 48 -9.51 -1.10 6.83
N SER A 49 -10.16 0.04 6.71
CA SER A 49 -11.40 0.11 5.92
C SER A 49 -11.12 -0.18 4.45
N ARG A 50 -12.15 -0.63 3.73
CA ARG A 50 -12.01 -0.90 2.29
C ARG A 50 -11.62 0.36 1.52
N ASP A 51 -12.20 1.50 1.88
CA ASP A 51 -11.94 2.78 1.24
C ASP A 51 -10.50 3.26 1.47
N GLU A 52 -9.96 3.09 2.69
CA GLU A 52 -8.55 3.40 2.98
C GLU A 52 -7.60 2.50 2.20
N PHE A 53 -7.91 1.21 2.09
CA PHE A 53 -7.15 0.27 1.28
C PHE A 53 -7.13 0.70 -0.20
N ASP A 54 -8.29 1.01 -0.77
CA ASP A 54 -8.41 1.41 -2.17
C ASP A 54 -7.67 2.76 -2.42
N ALA A 55 -7.72 3.69 -1.46
CA ALA A 55 -6.95 4.93 -1.52
C ALA A 55 -5.43 4.70 -1.52
N GLN A 56 -4.91 3.80 -0.66
CA GLN A 56 -3.49 3.44 -0.63
C GLN A 56 -3.05 2.76 -1.94
N MET A 57 -3.90 1.89 -2.50
CA MET A 57 -3.67 1.26 -3.79
C MET A 57 -3.56 2.29 -4.93
N ALA A 58 -4.41 3.32 -4.93
CA ALA A 58 -4.34 4.40 -5.91
C ALA A 58 -3.03 5.21 -5.79
N VAL A 59 -2.58 5.50 -4.56
CA VAL A 59 -1.28 6.15 -4.32
C VAL A 59 -0.14 5.28 -4.86
N LEU A 60 -0.14 3.98 -4.57
CA LEU A 60 0.87 3.04 -5.07
C LEU A 60 0.89 2.92 -6.60
N ALA A 61 -0.27 2.93 -7.25
CA ALA A 61 -0.34 2.93 -8.71
C ALA A 61 0.32 4.20 -9.29
N ARG A 62 0.04 5.35 -8.68
CA ARG A 62 0.62 6.64 -9.10
C ARG A 62 2.13 6.70 -8.88
N THR A 63 2.63 6.16 -7.77
CA THR A 63 4.07 6.15 -7.50
C THR A 63 4.81 5.23 -8.47
N ARG A 64 4.26 4.07 -8.83
CA ARG A 64 4.81 3.19 -9.88
C ARG A 64 4.90 3.90 -11.22
N ALA A 65 3.81 4.53 -11.67
CA ALA A 65 3.81 5.26 -12.93
C ALA A 65 4.86 6.40 -12.97
N ARG A 66 5.05 7.10 -11.84
CA ARG A 66 6.08 8.13 -11.71
C ARG A 66 7.49 7.55 -11.71
N LEU A 67 7.69 6.41 -11.06
CA LEU A 67 8.96 5.71 -10.99
C LEU A 67 9.38 5.22 -12.38
N GLU A 68 8.48 4.57 -13.12
CA GLU A 68 8.69 4.15 -14.52
C GLU A 68 9.06 5.33 -15.42
N ALA A 69 8.38 6.47 -15.27
CA ALA A 69 8.70 7.68 -16.05
C ALA A 69 10.08 8.26 -15.71
N LEU A 70 10.51 8.18 -14.45
CA LEU A 70 11.84 8.62 -14.03
C LEU A 70 12.93 7.67 -14.52
N GLU A 71 12.69 6.36 -14.46
CA GLU A 71 13.59 5.35 -15.02
C GLU A 71 13.79 5.53 -16.54
N ALA A 72 12.70 5.81 -17.27
CA ALA A 72 12.79 6.12 -18.70
C ALA A 72 13.67 7.35 -18.99
N ARG A 73 13.46 8.45 -18.24
CA ARG A 73 14.28 9.67 -18.38
C ARG A 73 15.74 9.42 -18.01
N LEU A 74 16.00 8.62 -16.98
CA LEU A 74 17.35 8.27 -16.56
C LEU A 74 18.06 7.49 -17.67
N ASN A 75 17.40 6.49 -18.27
CA ASN A 75 17.94 5.74 -19.40
C ASN A 75 18.22 6.65 -20.62
N GLU A 76 17.33 7.58 -20.95
CA GLU A 76 17.57 8.56 -22.02
C GLU A 76 18.81 9.41 -21.77
N LEU A 77 19.00 9.89 -20.53
CA LEU A 77 20.15 10.70 -20.15
C LEU A 77 21.46 9.90 -20.14
N GLU A 78 21.44 8.68 -19.62
CA GLU A 78 22.61 7.79 -19.63
C GLU A 78 23.04 7.46 -21.07
N ASN A 79 22.09 7.13 -21.95
CA ASN A 79 22.36 6.84 -23.36
C ASN A 79 22.88 8.07 -24.12
N SER A 80 22.35 9.26 -23.83
CA SER A 80 22.81 10.51 -24.44
C SER A 80 24.24 10.86 -24.01
N ARG A 81 24.57 10.65 -22.73
CA ARG A 81 25.92 10.90 -22.21
C ARG A 81 26.96 9.91 -22.75
N SER A 82 26.57 8.68 -23.06
CA SER A 82 27.45 7.70 -23.69
C SER A 82 27.77 8.02 -25.17
N GLN A 83 26.94 8.77 -25.88
CA GLN A 83 27.22 9.17 -27.27
C GLN A 83 28.17 10.37 -27.39
N ASP A 84 28.27 11.20 -26.35
CA ASP A 84 29.17 12.37 -26.33
C ASP A 84 30.64 12.02 -26.04
N VAL A 85 30.93 10.75 -25.71
CA VAL A 85 32.30 10.21 -25.58
C VAL A 85 32.63 9.34 -26.79
N LYS A 86 32.64 9.94 -27.99
CA LYS A 86 33.36 9.36 -29.12
C LYS A 86 34.82 9.79 -29.00
N PRO A 87 35.78 8.90 -28.71
CA PRO A 87 37.19 9.28 -28.73
C PRO A 87 37.52 9.83 -30.12
N PRO A 88 38.39 10.87 -30.22
CA PRO A 88 38.87 11.31 -31.50
C PRO A 88 39.50 10.09 -32.16
N VAL A 89 38.90 9.64 -33.27
CA VAL A 89 39.58 8.76 -34.21
C VAL A 89 40.75 9.56 -34.73
N THR A 90 41.91 9.44 -34.09
CA THR A 90 43.17 9.83 -34.67
C THR A 90 43.25 9.02 -35.98
N PRO A 91 43.22 9.64 -37.16
CA PRO A 91 43.54 8.91 -38.37
C PRO A 91 44.96 8.37 -38.15
N ALA A 92 45.10 7.07 -38.39
CA ALA A 92 46.33 6.34 -38.21
C ALA A 92 47.52 7.18 -38.70
N THR A 93 48.51 7.32 -37.84
CA THR A 93 49.84 7.80 -38.19
C THR A 93 50.27 7.12 -39.48
N ASP A 94 50.40 7.90 -40.54
CA ASP A 94 51.17 7.50 -41.71
C ASP A 94 52.62 7.33 -41.24
N VAL A 95 52.94 6.08 -40.90
CA VAL A 95 54.31 5.57 -40.88
C VAL A 95 54.36 4.52 -41.97
N ALA A 96 54.51 4.94 -43.22
CA ALA A 96 55.48 4.39 -44.16
C ALA A 96 55.07 4.67 -45.61
N ALA A 97 55.75 5.62 -46.26
CA ALA A 97 56.27 5.42 -47.61
C ALA A 97 57.21 6.56 -48.02
N ALA A 98 58.43 6.17 -48.39
CA ALA A 98 59.36 6.82 -49.33
C ALA A 98 59.96 8.18 -48.92
N ASP A 99 61.25 8.47 -49.08
CA ASP A 99 62.34 7.89 -49.87
C ASP A 99 63.67 8.20 -49.15
#